data_AF-A0A956YIE8-F1
#
_entry.id   AF-A0A956YIE8-F1
#
_cell.length_a   1.000
_cell.length_b   1.000
_cell.length_c   1.000
_cell.angle_alpha   90.00
_cell.angle_beta   90.00
_cell.angle_gamma   90.00
#
_symmetry.space_group_name_H-M   'P 1'
#
loop_
_entity.id
_entity.type
_entity.pdbx_description
1 polymer ?
#
loop_
_entity_poly.entity_id
_entity_poly.type
_entity_poly.pdbx_seq_one_letter_code
_entity_poly.pdbx_strand_id
1 'polypeptide(L)'
;MDQETFAEFKNSFSYGSRTDLNFKFFKSMSDEDTAVFLQSLLAKVVTAADSGDWVPVLDHVIAGQTAVYSQPTNYVYEDAPFAPLPKPLAELKLGLLTSSGHFVAGDDPQPFGAENMTQAEATARIQEFLREEPMLSEIPIDTPAEKLRVRHGGYDIAGALDDPNVNLPLAHVRTLLGEGVIGQLHPTAYSFVGACAQTPLQKRSAPRWAEMLKAQGIEAMLLVPV
;
A
#
# COMPACT_ATOMS: atom_id res chain seq x y z
N MET A 1 -31.24 0.30 10.18
CA MET A 1 -30.03 -0.54 10.15
C MET A 1 -30.48 -1.84 9.57
N ASP A 2 -30.02 -2.16 8.37
CA ASP A 2 -30.19 -3.50 7.81
C ASP A 2 -29.54 -4.51 8.77
N GLN A 3 -30.18 -5.66 8.97
CA GLN A 3 -29.63 -6.70 9.82
C GLN A 3 -28.45 -7.37 9.10
N GLU A 4 -27.24 -6.99 9.47
CA GLU A 4 -26.01 -7.66 9.03
C GLU A 4 -25.77 -8.92 9.86
N THR A 5 -25.47 -10.03 9.18
CA THR A 5 -25.03 -11.29 9.79
C THR A 5 -23.54 -11.24 10.17
N PHE A 6 -23.12 -12.10 11.09
CA PHE A 6 -21.70 -12.17 11.48
C PHE A 6 -20.78 -12.52 10.30
N ALA A 7 -21.23 -13.40 9.40
CA ALA A 7 -20.51 -13.74 8.18
C ALA A 7 -20.36 -12.53 7.24
N GLU A 8 -21.41 -11.72 7.06
CA GLU A 8 -21.34 -10.49 6.27
C GLU A 8 -20.37 -9.49 6.89
N PHE A 9 -20.44 -9.29 8.21
CA PHE A 9 -19.52 -8.44 8.95
C PHE A 9 -18.05 -8.86 8.73
N LYS A 10 -17.71 -10.12 9.01
CA LYS A 10 -16.30 -10.58 8.94
C LYS A 10 -15.76 -10.56 7.51
N ASN A 11 -16.61 -10.80 6.52
CA ASN A 11 -16.20 -10.80 5.11
C ASN A 11 -16.09 -9.38 4.54
N SER A 12 -16.76 -8.40 5.15
CA SER A 12 -16.75 -6.99 4.69
C SER A 12 -15.37 -6.32 4.74
N PHE A 13 -14.45 -6.82 5.57
CA PHE A 13 -13.07 -6.34 5.69
C PHE A 13 -12.21 -6.61 4.45
N SER A 14 -12.60 -7.60 3.63
CA SER A 14 -11.86 -7.98 2.42
C SER A 14 -12.44 -7.30 1.17
N TYR A 15 -11.99 -6.08 0.87
CA TYR A 15 -12.49 -5.30 -0.28
C TYR A 15 -14.04 -5.18 -0.29
N GLY A 16 -14.64 -5.02 0.90
CA GLY A 16 -16.07 -4.80 1.09
C GLY A 16 -16.36 -3.40 1.65
N SER A 17 -17.48 -3.26 2.35
CA SER A 17 -17.93 -1.97 2.93
C SER A 17 -17.03 -1.43 4.04
N ARG A 18 -16.14 -2.27 4.62
CA ARG A 18 -15.18 -1.87 5.64
C ARG A 18 -13.77 -2.02 5.07
N THR A 19 -13.17 -0.91 4.65
CA THR A 19 -11.80 -0.92 4.10
C THR A 19 -10.78 -0.90 5.22
N ASP A 20 -10.72 -1.97 6.01
CA ASP A 20 -9.64 -2.19 6.98
C ASP A 20 -8.95 -3.50 6.65
N LEU A 21 -7.84 -3.38 5.91
CA LEU A 21 -7.09 -4.52 5.44
C LEU A 21 -6.37 -5.27 6.57
N ASN A 22 -6.19 -4.65 7.74
CA ASN A 22 -5.51 -5.32 8.85
C ASN A 22 -6.27 -6.57 9.31
N PHE A 23 -7.58 -6.62 9.06
CA PHE A 23 -8.47 -7.74 9.40
C PHE A 23 -9.05 -8.47 8.18
N LYS A 24 -8.54 -8.20 6.97
CA LYS A 24 -8.95 -8.90 5.74
C LYS A 24 -8.82 -10.43 5.85
N PHE A 25 -7.91 -10.92 6.68
CA PHE A 25 -7.70 -12.35 6.92
C PHE A 25 -8.92 -13.07 7.52
N PHE A 26 -9.87 -12.36 8.16
CA PHE A 26 -11.11 -12.94 8.66
C PHE A 26 -11.97 -13.61 7.58
N LYS A 27 -11.86 -13.18 6.32
CA LYS A 27 -12.55 -13.82 5.21
C LYS A 27 -12.17 -15.31 5.07
N SER A 28 -10.95 -15.67 5.45
CA SER A 28 -10.43 -17.04 5.38
C SER A 28 -10.61 -17.83 6.68
N MET A 29 -11.16 -17.22 7.73
CA MET A 29 -11.45 -17.88 9.01
C MET A 29 -12.90 -18.39 9.05
N SER A 30 -13.16 -19.41 9.86
CA SER A 30 -14.53 -19.80 10.22
C SER A 30 -15.20 -18.73 11.08
N ASP A 31 -16.53 -18.79 11.22
CA ASP A 31 -17.25 -17.87 12.10
C ASP A 31 -16.82 -18.10 13.56
N GLU A 32 -16.63 -19.36 13.96
CA GLU A 32 -16.18 -19.75 15.29
C GLU A 32 -14.78 -19.21 15.61
N ASP A 33 -13.81 -19.42 14.71
CA ASP A 33 -12.44 -18.94 14.91
C ASP A 33 -12.38 -17.41 14.95
N THR A 34 -13.17 -16.74 14.12
CA THR A 34 -13.26 -15.28 14.11
C THR A 34 -13.85 -14.76 15.42
N ALA A 35 -14.89 -15.43 15.96
CA ALA A 35 -15.48 -15.08 17.24
C ALA A 35 -14.48 -15.24 18.40
N VAL A 36 -13.73 -16.34 18.43
CA VAL A 36 -12.67 -16.57 19.43
C VAL A 36 -11.56 -15.52 19.31
N PHE A 37 -11.15 -15.19 18.09
CA PHE A 37 -10.17 -14.14 17.85
C PHE A 37 -10.63 -12.80 18.40
N LEU A 38 -11.87 -12.39 18.09
CA LEU A 38 -12.43 -11.11 18.55
C LEU A 38 -12.59 -11.09 20.07
N GLN A 39 -13.03 -12.19 20.69
CA GLN A 39 -13.12 -12.29 22.15
C GLN A 39 -11.74 -12.06 22.81
N SER A 40 -10.70 -12.72 22.30
CA SER A 40 -9.33 -12.55 22.81
C SER A 40 -8.82 -11.13 22.58
N LEU A 41 -9.09 -10.55 21.41
CA LEU A 41 -8.72 -9.17 21.09
C LEU A 41 -9.36 -8.19 22.08
N LEU A 42 -10.67 -8.31 22.34
CA LEU A 42 -11.38 -7.44 23.28
C LEU A 42 -10.82 -7.55 24.70
N ALA A 43 -10.51 -8.76 25.17
CA ALA A 43 -9.89 -8.95 26.49
C ALA A 43 -8.51 -8.25 26.59
N LYS A 44 -7.72 -8.30 25.51
CA LYS A 44 -6.41 -7.62 25.45
C LYS A 44 -6.55 -6.11 25.38
N VAL A 45 -7.56 -5.58 24.67
CA VAL A 45 -7.85 -4.15 24.63
C VAL A 45 -8.21 -3.62 26.03
N VAL A 46 -9.05 -4.35 26.79
CA VAL A 46 -9.37 -3.97 28.17
C VAL A 46 -8.10 -3.95 29.03
N THR A 47 -7.27 -4.98 28.92
CA THR A 47 -6.00 -5.05 29.65
C THR A 47 -5.06 -3.90 29.28
N ALA A 48 -4.96 -3.57 28.00
CA ALA A 48 -4.12 -2.49 27.48
C ALA A 48 -4.62 -1.10 27.91
N ALA A 49 -5.94 -0.91 28.02
CA ALA A 49 -6.52 0.33 28.53
C ALA A 49 -6.15 0.57 30.00
N ASP A 50 -6.08 -0.50 30.81
CA ASP A 50 -5.70 -0.41 32.22
C ASP A 50 -4.18 -0.27 32.41
N SER A 51 -3.37 -0.97 31.60
CA SER A 51 -1.91 -1.03 31.76
C SER A 51 -1.14 0.04 30.97
N GLY A 52 -1.74 0.59 29.90
CA GLY A 52 -1.07 1.39 28.89
C GLY A 52 -0.20 0.58 27.90
N ASP A 53 -0.09 -0.73 28.08
CA ASP A 53 0.70 -1.61 27.21
C ASP A 53 -0.15 -2.21 26.09
N TRP A 54 0.06 -1.71 24.88
CA TRP A 54 -0.64 -2.13 23.66
C TRP A 54 0.09 -3.22 22.87
N VAL A 55 1.30 -3.61 23.25
CA VAL A 55 2.07 -4.65 22.53
C VAL A 55 1.29 -5.97 22.43
N PRO A 56 0.61 -6.47 23.49
CA PRO A 56 -0.17 -7.70 23.38
C PRO A 56 -1.34 -7.63 22.39
N VAL A 57 -1.92 -6.43 22.20
CA VAL A 57 -2.99 -6.22 21.21
C VAL A 57 -2.42 -6.36 19.81
N LEU A 58 -1.29 -5.71 19.53
CA LEU A 58 -0.60 -5.80 18.24
C LEU A 58 -0.14 -7.23 17.95
N ASP A 59 0.48 -7.90 18.92
CA ASP A 59 0.94 -9.29 18.77
C ASP A 59 -0.22 -10.24 18.45
N HIS A 60 -1.40 -10.01 19.03
CA HIS A 60 -2.59 -10.82 18.74
C HIS A 60 -3.08 -10.63 17.31
N VAL A 61 -3.08 -9.39 16.80
CA VAL A 61 -3.42 -9.10 15.40
C VAL A 61 -2.42 -9.75 14.45
N ILE A 62 -1.12 -9.61 14.72
CA ILE A 62 -0.05 -10.22 13.92
C ILE A 62 -0.19 -11.74 13.92
N ALA A 63 -0.41 -12.37 15.08
CA ALA A 63 -0.58 -13.81 15.19
C ALA A 63 -1.76 -14.33 14.35
N GLY A 64 -2.89 -13.61 14.35
CA GLY A 64 -4.04 -13.93 13.50
C GLY A 64 -3.70 -13.87 12.00
N GLN A 65 -3.04 -12.79 11.58
CA GLN A 65 -2.57 -12.65 10.20
C GLN A 65 -1.60 -13.77 9.82
N THR A 66 -0.60 -14.05 10.65
CA THR A 66 0.40 -15.10 10.41
C THR A 66 -0.26 -16.47 10.28
N ALA A 67 -1.22 -16.81 11.14
CA ALA A 67 -1.90 -18.10 11.11
C ALA A 67 -2.64 -18.35 9.78
N VAL A 68 -3.25 -17.31 9.22
CA VAL A 68 -3.98 -17.39 7.94
C VAL A 68 -3.05 -17.30 6.73
N TYR A 69 -2.08 -16.38 6.73
CA TYR A 69 -1.25 -16.11 5.57
C TYR A 69 -0.04 -17.04 5.41
N SER A 70 0.32 -17.80 6.45
CA SER A 70 1.37 -18.82 6.33
C SER A 70 0.88 -20.09 5.61
N GLN A 71 -0.41 -20.17 5.26
CA GLN A 71 -0.94 -21.30 4.51
C GLN A 71 -0.43 -21.29 3.07
N PRO A 72 -0.19 -22.45 2.45
CA PRO A 72 0.25 -22.54 1.05
C PRO A 72 -0.71 -21.78 0.13
N THR A 73 -0.15 -20.98 -0.78
CA THR A 73 -0.93 -20.25 -1.78
C THR A 73 -0.91 -20.98 -3.12
N ASN A 74 -1.82 -20.59 -4.03
CA ASN A 74 -1.83 -21.09 -5.40
C ASN A 74 -0.71 -20.50 -6.29
N TYR A 75 0.12 -19.62 -5.74
CA TYR A 75 1.23 -19.00 -6.46
C TYR A 75 2.50 -19.82 -6.24
N VAL A 76 2.81 -20.67 -7.21
CA VAL A 76 4.08 -21.38 -7.30
C VAL A 76 4.92 -20.69 -8.36
N TYR A 77 6.09 -20.19 -7.95
CA TYR A 77 7.06 -19.57 -8.86
C TYR A 77 8.19 -20.57 -9.08
N GLU A 78 8.42 -20.96 -10.33
CA GLU A 78 9.53 -21.86 -10.69
C GLU A 78 10.90 -21.19 -10.53
N ASP A 79 10.93 -19.85 -10.64
CA ASP A 79 12.11 -19.02 -10.45
C ASP A 79 11.73 -17.73 -9.71
N ALA A 80 12.70 -17.13 -9.04
CA ALA A 80 12.61 -15.81 -8.44
C ALA A 80 13.54 -14.88 -9.23
N PRO A 81 13.06 -14.24 -10.32
CA PRO A 81 13.93 -13.45 -11.18
C PRO A 81 14.57 -12.32 -10.38
N PHE A 82 15.85 -12.48 -10.09
CA PHE A 82 16.64 -11.52 -9.33
C PHE A 82 17.56 -10.77 -10.28
N ALA A 83 17.35 -9.46 -10.39
CA ALA A 83 18.26 -8.57 -11.10
C ALA A 83 19.27 -8.00 -10.09
N PRO A 84 20.56 -8.41 -10.13
CA PRO A 84 21.55 -7.82 -9.25
C PRO A 84 21.73 -6.33 -9.57
N LEU A 85 22.06 -5.54 -8.54
CA LEU A 85 22.42 -4.15 -8.76
C LEU A 85 23.69 -4.08 -9.64
N PRO A 86 23.73 -3.20 -10.66
CA PRO A 86 24.86 -3.12 -11.58
C PRO A 86 26.12 -2.52 -10.93
N LYS A 87 25.97 -1.85 -9.78
CA LYS A 87 27.03 -1.20 -9.00
C LYS A 87 26.55 -0.93 -7.56
N PRO A 88 27.44 -0.56 -6.63
CA PRO A 88 27.05 -0.19 -5.27
C PRO A 88 26.01 0.93 -5.23
N LEU A 89 25.16 0.94 -4.20
CA LEU A 89 24.12 1.98 -4.00
C LEU A 89 24.71 3.40 -4.03
N ALA A 90 25.88 3.58 -3.41
CA ALA A 90 26.61 4.84 -3.34
C ALA A 90 27.12 5.34 -4.71
N GLU A 91 27.04 4.53 -5.76
CA GLU A 91 27.51 4.88 -7.11
C GLU A 91 26.36 4.98 -8.14
N LEU A 92 25.12 4.62 -7.77
CA LEU A 92 23.97 4.60 -8.69
C LEU A 92 22.97 5.73 -8.48
N LYS A 93 22.19 5.98 -9.54
CA LYS A 93 20.97 6.78 -9.47
C LYS A 93 19.76 5.91 -9.11
N LEU A 94 19.26 6.09 -7.89
CA LEU A 94 18.05 5.46 -7.37
C LEU A 94 16.80 6.26 -7.77
N GLY A 95 15.75 5.60 -8.21
CA GLY A 95 14.40 6.14 -8.26
C GLY A 95 13.47 5.48 -7.24
N LEU A 96 12.32 6.09 -6.99
CA LEU A 96 11.30 5.61 -6.06
C LEU A 96 9.97 5.46 -6.80
N LEU A 97 9.33 4.29 -6.68
CA LEU A 97 7.97 4.05 -7.17
C LEU A 97 7.14 3.35 -6.11
N THR A 98 5.94 3.84 -5.87
CA THR A 98 5.03 3.29 -4.87
C THR A 98 3.66 2.98 -5.47
N SER A 99 2.92 2.06 -4.86
CA SER A 99 1.49 1.84 -5.16
C SER A 99 0.57 2.52 -4.13
N SER A 100 1.07 3.58 -3.50
CA SER A 100 0.44 4.18 -2.32
C SER A 100 -0.75 5.09 -2.64
N GLY A 101 -0.89 5.54 -3.88
CA GLY A 101 -1.92 6.49 -4.28
C GLY A 101 -1.63 7.94 -3.87
N HIS A 102 -0.36 8.28 -3.65
CA HIS A 102 0.06 9.66 -3.44
C HIS A 102 0.10 10.46 -4.75
N PHE A 103 -0.16 11.77 -4.62
CA PHE A 103 -0.02 12.79 -5.67
C PHE A 103 0.23 14.16 -5.03
N VAL A 104 0.64 15.14 -5.84
CA VAL A 104 0.88 16.52 -5.36
C VAL A 104 -0.43 17.29 -5.32
N ALA A 105 -0.64 18.11 -4.28
CA ALA A 105 -1.80 19.00 -4.19
C ALA A 105 -1.88 19.92 -5.42
N GLY A 106 -3.02 19.89 -6.11
CA GLY A 106 -3.24 20.61 -7.38
C GLY A 106 -2.93 19.79 -8.63
N ASP A 107 -2.35 18.59 -8.47
CA ASP A 107 -2.05 17.63 -9.54
C ASP A 107 -2.79 16.30 -9.27
N ASP A 108 -4.10 16.41 -9.03
CA ASP A 108 -4.96 15.24 -8.87
C ASP A 108 -4.99 14.47 -10.22
N PRO A 109 -4.69 13.16 -10.25
CA PRO A 109 -4.69 12.40 -11.49
C PRO A 109 -6.10 12.17 -12.07
N GLN A 110 -7.18 12.53 -11.37
CA GLN A 110 -8.57 12.47 -11.83
C GLN A 110 -8.97 11.09 -12.39
N PRO A 111 -8.93 10.02 -11.57
CA PRO A 111 -9.35 8.69 -12.01
C PRO A 111 -10.75 8.71 -12.62
N PHE A 112 -10.86 8.10 -13.80
CA PHE A 112 -12.08 8.08 -14.62
C PHE A 112 -12.58 9.48 -15.06
N GLY A 113 -11.71 10.48 -15.08
CA GLY A 113 -12.07 11.87 -15.34
C GLY A 113 -12.86 12.53 -14.22
N ALA A 114 -12.89 11.93 -13.02
CA ALA A 114 -13.57 12.49 -11.87
C ALA A 114 -12.65 13.47 -11.14
N GLU A 115 -13.04 14.75 -11.14
CA GLU A 115 -12.35 15.79 -10.37
C GLU A 115 -12.62 15.62 -8.87
N ASN A 116 -11.57 15.77 -8.05
CA ASN A 116 -11.67 15.82 -6.59
C ASN A 116 -12.40 14.62 -5.95
N MET A 117 -12.26 13.43 -6.54
CA MET A 117 -12.84 12.20 -5.98
C MET A 117 -12.44 12.04 -4.50
N THR A 118 -13.39 11.77 -3.63
CA THR A 118 -13.15 11.53 -2.21
C THR A 118 -12.60 10.13 -1.98
N GLN A 119 -12.00 9.89 -0.80
CA GLN A 119 -11.58 8.55 -0.40
C GLN A 119 -12.76 7.57 -0.33
N ALA A 120 -13.94 8.01 0.13
CA ALA A 120 -15.13 7.17 0.21
C ALA A 120 -15.61 6.73 -1.18
N GLU A 121 -15.60 7.62 -2.16
CA GLU A 121 -15.89 7.28 -3.56
C GLU A 121 -14.83 6.34 -4.14
N ALA A 122 -13.55 6.58 -3.84
CA ALA A 122 -12.48 5.69 -4.30
C ALA A 122 -12.65 4.26 -3.77
N THR A 123 -12.99 4.12 -2.49
CA THR A 123 -13.35 2.84 -1.84
C THR A 123 -14.55 2.20 -2.51
N ALA A 124 -15.65 2.94 -2.71
CA ALA A 124 -16.87 2.41 -3.30
C ALA A 124 -16.66 1.92 -4.75
N ARG A 125 -15.71 2.54 -5.47
CA ARG A 125 -15.39 2.25 -6.86
C ARG A 125 -14.18 1.33 -7.04
N ILE A 126 -13.74 0.63 -5.99
CA ILE A 126 -12.55 -0.24 -6.02
C ILE A 126 -12.59 -1.27 -7.18
N GLN A 127 -13.77 -1.82 -7.49
CA GLN A 127 -13.94 -2.77 -8.60
C GLN A 127 -13.77 -2.14 -9.98
N GLU A 128 -14.03 -0.83 -10.13
CA GLU A 128 -13.76 -0.09 -11.36
C GLU A 128 -12.26 0.17 -11.51
N PHE A 129 -11.59 0.60 -10.43
CA PHE A 129 -10.14 0.79 -10.40
C PHE A 129 -9.37 -0.46 -10.88
N LEU A 130 -9.78 -1.65 -10.44
CA LEU A 130 -9.13 -2.91 -10.83
C LEU A 130 -9.21 -3.22 -12.34
N ARG A 131 -10.13 -2.58 -13.08
CA ARG A 131 -10.33 -2.79 -14.51
C ARG A 131 -9.66 -1.72 -15.38
N GLU A 132 -9.34 -0.59 -14.78
CA GLU A 132 -8.79 0.57 -15.48
C GLU A 132 -7.27 0.59 -15.41
N GLU A 133 -6.66 1.31 -16.35
CA GLU A 133 -5.21 1.49 -16.35
C GLU A 133 -4.82 2.45 -15.21
N PRO A 134 -3.92 2.06 -14.30
CA PRO A 134 -3.47 2.95 -13.24
C PRO A 134 -2.74 4.16 -13.84
N MET A 135 -2.97 5.33 -13.26
CA MET A 135 -2.28 6.56 -13.65
C MET A 135 -1.09 6.80 -12.74
N LEU A 136 0.04 7.12 -13.35
CA LEU A 136 1.28 7.42 -12.66
C LEU A 136 1.31 8.90 -12.31
N SER A 137 1.36 9.19 -11.01
CA SER A 137 1.63 10.51 -10.45
C SER A 137 3.13 10.76 -10.39
N GLU A 138 3.55 11.94 -10.82
CA GLU A 138 4.92 12.42 -10.72
C GLU A 138 5.04 13.35 -9.51
N ILE A 139 5.95 13.04 -8.59
CA ILE A 139 6.09 13.74 -7.32
C ILE A 139 7.53 14.23 -7.21
N PRO A 140 7.79 15.55 -7.26
CA PRO A 140 9.11 16.08 -6.99
C PRO A 140 9.64 15.57 -5.65
N ILE A 141 10.89 15.12 -5.61
CA ILE A 141 11.47 14.43 -4.46
C ILE A 141 11.55 15.32 -3.21
N ASP A 142 11.54 16.63 -3.41
CA ASP A 142 11.56 17.68 -2.39
C ASP A 142 10.16 18.19 -2.02
N THR A 143 9.08 17.55 -2.52
CA THR A 143 7.70 17.91 -2.19
C THR A 143 7.51 17.88 -0.66
N PRO A 144 7.10 19.01 -0.05
CA PRO A 144 6.77 19.06 1.38
C PRO A 144 5.58 18.17 1.72
N ALA A 145 5.59 17.58 2.92
CA ALA A 145 4.55 16.65 3.36
C ALA A 145 3.14 17.27 3.30
N GLU A 146 3.00 18.55 3.65
CA GLU A 146 1.74 19.28 3.60
C GLU A 146 1.17 19.48 2.17
N LYS A 147 2.01 19.30 1.15
CA LYS A 147 1.60 19.32 -0.27
C LYS A 147 1.32 17.94 -0.83
N LEU A 148 1.56 16.88 -0.07
CA LEU A 148 1.19 15.53 -0.49
C LEU A 148 -0.29 15.30 -0.21
N ARG A 149 -0.93 14.58 -1.13
CA ARG A 149 -2.27 14.04 -0.98
C ARG A 149 -2.19 12.55 -1.23
N VAL A 150 -3.11 11.79 -0.65
CA VAL A 150 -3.23 10.35 -0.87
C VAL A 150 -4.69 9.99 -1.06
N ARG A 151 -4.94 9.12 -2.04
CA ARG A 151 -6.25 8.51 -2.28
C ARG A 151 -6.06 7.12 -2.83
N HIS A 152 -6.67 6.14 -2.18
CA HIS A 152 -6.55 4.75 -2.61
C HIS A 152 -7.71 3.90 -2.10
N GLY A 153 -8.56 3.40 -2.99
CA GLY A 153 -9.73 2.60 -2.60
C GLY A 153 -9.40 1.21 -2.03
N GLY A 154 -8.14 0.79 -2.12
CA GLY A 154 -7.70 -0.55 -1.75
C GLY A 154 -7.26 -0.73 -0.30
N TYR A 155 -6.95 0.34 0.45
CA TYR A 155 -6.46 0.26 1.83
C TYR A 155 -6.88 1.48 2.66
N ASP A 156 -6.74 1.39 4.00
CA ASP A 156 -6.97 2.52 4.91
C ASP A 156 -5.81 3.52 4.84
N ILE A 157 -6.08 4.72 4.32
CA ILE A 157 -5.09 5.76 4.10
C ILE A 157 -4.76 6.58 5.36
N ALA A 158 -5.39 6.31 6.52
CA ALA A 158 -5.20 7.12 7.73
C ALA A 158 -3.72 7.24 8.13
N GLY A 159 -2.95 6.14 8.08
CA GLY A 159 -1.51 6.16 8.35
C GLY A 159 -0.72 7.00 7.35
N ALA A 160 -1.06 6.91 6.07
CA ALA A 160 -0.41 7.69 5.00
C ALA A 160 -0.76 9.20 5.08
N LEU A 161 -1.94 9.55 5.61
CA LEU A 161 -2.33 10.93 5.86
C LEU A 161 -1.58 11.54 7.04
N ASP A 162 -1.31 10.75 8.08
CA ASP A 162 -0.57 11.19 9.28
C ASP A 162 0.93 11.30 9.00
N ASP A 163 1.52 10.26 8.38
CA ASP A 163 2.90 10.26 7.92
C ASP A 163 3.00 9.66 6.51
N PRO A 164 3.25 10.48 5.47
CA PRO A 164 3.40 9.98 4.11
C PRO A 164 4.58 9.02 3.97
N ASN A 165 5.58 9.05 4.87
CA ASN A 165 6.75 8.17 4.78
C ASN A 165 6.43 6.70 5.03
N VAL A 166 5.26 6.37 5.61
CA VAL A 166 4.80 5.00 5.79
C VAL A 166 4.68 4.27 4.43
N ASN A 167 4.29 5.00 3.37
CA ASN A 167 4.01 4.41 2.06
C ASN A 167 4.70 5.14 0.89
N LEU A 168 5.18 6.36 1.12
CA LEU A 168 5.95 7.20 0.20
C LEU A 168 7.16 7.82 0.95
N PRO A 169 8.25 7.05 1.12
CA PRO A 169 9.36 7.38 2.03
C PRO A 169 10.31 8.46 1.49
N LEU A 170 9.78 9.62 1.04
CA LEU A 170 10.57 10.71 0.47
C LEU A 170 11.61 11.23 1.46
N ALA A 171 11.26 11.37 2.74
CA ALA A 171 12.21 11.85 3.74
C ALA A 171 13.34 10.87 3.96
N HIS A 172 13.04 9.56 4.05
CA HIS A 172 14.05 8.53 4.27
C HIS A 172 15.02 8.41 3.09
N VAL A 173 14.53 8.45 1.84
CA VAL A 173 15.45 8.40 0.69
C VAL A 173 16.33 9.66 0.58
N ARG A 174 15.83 10.83 0.99
CA ARG A 174 16.67 12.05 1.10
C ARG A 174 17.70 11.93 2.21
N THR A 175 17.37 11.34 3.34
CA THR A 175 18.34 11.05 4.42
C THR A 175 19.43 10.12 3.92
N LEU A 176 19.07 9.02 3.25
CA LEU A 176 20.06 8.08 2.68
C LEU A 176 20.98 8.75 1.66
N LEU A 177 20.48 9.73 0.89
CA LEU A 177 21.31 10.54 0.00
C LEU A 177 22.27 11.43 0.79
N GLY A 178 21.79 12.12 1.83
CA GLY A 178 22.60 12.98 2.69
C GLY A 178 23.69 12.22 3.46
N GLU A 179 23.43 10.96 3.83
CA GLU A 179 24.38 10.06 4.50
C GLU A 179 25.36 9.37 3.52
N GLY A 180 25.18 9.55 2.21
CA GLY A 180 26.02 8.93 1.18
C GLY A 180 25.78 7.42 0.99
N VAL A 181 24.68 6.87 1.52
CA VAL A 181 24.29 5.47 1.31
C VAL A 181 23.87 5.25 -0.15
N ILE A 182 23.22 6.23 -0.76
CA ILE A 182 22.91 6.27 -2.19
C ILE A 182 23.68 7.39 -2.88
N GLY A 183 24.17 7.14 -4.10
CA GLY A 183 25.02 8.07 -4.83
C GLY A 183 24.25 9.22 -5.45
N GLN A 184 23.12 8.91 -6.09
CA GLN A 184 22.22 9.87 -6.68
C GLN A 184 20.76 9.46 -6.45
N LEU A 185 19.89 10.44 -6.37
CA LEU A 185 18.45 10.25 -6.28
C LEU A 185 17.79 10.94 -7.48
N HIS A 186 16.89 10.23 -8.16
CA HIS A 186 16.09 10.81 -9.23
C HIS A 186 15.21 11.96 -8.67
N PRO A 187 15.11 13.12 -9.34
CA PRO A 187 14.38 14.28 -8.80
C PRO A 187 12.86 14.07 -8.75
N THR A 188 12.35 13.03 -9.41
CA THR A 188 10.92 12.67 -9.41
C THR A 188 10.74 11.27 -8.82
N ALA A 189 9.93 11.18 -7.76
CA ALA A 189 9.35 9.95 -7.29
C ALA A 189 8.03 9.68 -8.01
N TYR A 190 7.66 8.40 -8.07
CA TYR A 190 6.45 7.95 -8.74
C TYR A 190 5.52 7.27 -7.74
N SER A 191 4.23 7.48 -7.95
CA SER A 191 3.15 6.77 -7.27
C SER A 191 2.10 6.47 -8.32
N PHE A 192 1.26 5.45 -8.13
CA PHE A 192 0.05 5.37 -8.93
C PHE A 192 -1.18 5.34 -8.04
N VAL A 193 -2.22 6.04 -8.51
CA VAL A 193 -3.48 6.21 -7.79
C VAL A 193 -4.46 5.10 -8.16
N GLY A 194 -4.94 4.41 -7.13
CA GLY A 194 -5.93 3.34 -7.26
C GLY A 194 -5.34 1.94 -7.24
N ALA A 195 -6.18 0.96 -6.88
CA ALA A 195 -5.81 -0.43 -6.98
C ALA A 195 -5.86 -0.88 -8.44
N CYS A 196 -4.86 -1.63 -8.89
CA CYS A 196 -4.85 -2.20 -10.23
C CYS A 196 -4.75 -3.73 -10.17
N ALA A 197 -5.29 -4.39 -11.18
CA ALA A 197 -5.09 -5.82 -11.33
C ALA A 197 -3.66 -6.13 -11.83
N GLN A 198 -3.04 -7.16 -11.27
CA GLN A 198 -1.66 -7.55 -11.58
C GLN A 198 -1.45 -7.89 -13.06
N THR A 199 -2.34 -8.69 -13.66
CA THR A 199 -2.18 -9.15 -15.04
C THR A 199 -2.22 -8.00 -16.06
N PRO A 200 -3.19 -7.06 -16.02
CA PRO A 200 -3.15 -5.86 -16.86
C PRO A 200 -1.91 -5.00 -16.62
N LEU A 201 -1.53 -4.77 -15.37
CA LEU A 201 -0.35 -3.98 -15.02
C LEU A 201 0.91 -4.55 -15.69
N GLN A 202 1.15 -5.86 -15.53
CA GLN A 202 2.31 -6.56 -16.10
C GLN A 202 2.31 -6.57 -17.63
N LYS A 203 1.14 -6.66 -18.26
CA LYS A 203 1.03 -6.78 -19.72
C LYS A 203 0.97 -5.44 -20.46
N ARG A 204 0.63 -4.34 -19.78
CA ARG A 204 0.32 -3.06 -20.45
C ARG A 204 1.15 -1.89 -19.92
N SER A 205 1.04 -1.60 -18.63
CA SER A 205 1.54 -0.35 -18.06
C SER A 205 2.97 -0.47 -17.56
N ALA A 206 3.28 -1.52 -16.79
CA ALA A 206 4.59 -1.70 -16.17
C ALA A 206 5.74 -1.78 -17.19
N PRO A 207 5.63 -2.46 -18.34
CA PRO A 207 6.70 -2.46 -19.34
C PRO A 207 6.99 -1.04 -19.90
N ARG A 208 5.95 -0.27 -20.22
CA ARG A 208 6.10 1.12 -20.70
C ARG A 208 6.73 2.01 -19.64
N TRP A 209 6.29 1.89 -18.38
CA TRP A 209 6.87 2.64 -17.28
C TRP A 209 8.34 2.26 -17.08
N ALA A 210 8.68 0.97 -17.14
CA ALA A 210 10.06 0.52 -17.02
C ALA A 210 10.96 1.09 -18.14
N GLU A 211 10.47 1.14 -19.38
CA GLU A 211 11.19 1.77 -20.50
C GLU A 211 11.37 3.27 -20.27
N MET A 212 10.32 3.98 -19.86
CA MET A 212 10.36 5.41 -19.54
C MET A 212 11.37 5.72 -18.43
N LEU A 213 11.33 4.97 -17.31
CA LEU A 213 12.21 5.16 -16.17
C LEU A 213 13.68 4.87 -16.52
N LYS A 214 13.93 3.83 -17.32
CA LYS A 214 15.27 3.52 -17.85
C LYS A 214 15.78 4.64 -18.76
N ALA A 215 14.93 5.20 -19.62
CA ALA A 215 15.29 6.30 -20.51
C ALA A 215 15.67 7.59 -19.74
N GLN A 216 15.18 7.76 -18.51
CA GLN A 216 15.56 8.85 -17.61
C GLN A 216 16.90 8.60 -16.88
N GLY A 217 17.57 7.48 -17.18
CA GLY A 217 18.86 7.11 -16.58
C GLY A 217 18.76 6.66 -15.13
N ILE A 218 17.59 6.18 -14.70
CA ILE A 218 17.44 5.51 -13.41
C ILE A 218 18.05 4.11 -13.51
N GLU A 219 18.93 3.78 -12.56
CA GLU A 219 19.72 2.55 -12.58
C GLU A 219 19.20 1.48 -11.61
N ALA A 220 18.47 1.91 -10.57
CA ALA A 220 17.74 1.05 -9.67
C ALA A 220 16.44 1.74 -9.23
N MET A 221 15.38 0.96 -9.00
CA MET A 221 14.11 1.45 -8.47
C MET A 221 13.83 0.82 -7.11
N LEU A 222 13.61 1.64 -6.09
CA LEU A 222 12.97 1.20 -4.85
C LEU A 222 11.46 1.13 -5.10
N LEU A 223 10.91 -0.10 -5.02
CA LEU A 223 9.48 -0.35 -5.14
C LEU A 223 8.87 -0.48 -3.75
N VAL A 224 7.87 0.34 -3.44
CA VAL A 224 7.12 0.29 -2.16
C VAL A 224 5.66 -0.09 -2.46
N PRO A 225 5.33 -1.39 -2.47
CA PRO A 225 3.96 -1.84 -2.63
C PRO A 225 3.16 -1.64 -1.34
N VAL A 226 1.86 -1.38 -1.48
CA VAL A 226 0.85 -1.23 -0.41
C VAL A 226 -0.33 -2.15 -0.70
#